data_AF-A9BL42-F1
#
_entry.id   AF-A9BL42-F1
#
_cell.length_a   1.000
_cell.length_b   1.000
_cell.length_c   1.000
_cell.angle_alpha   90.00
_cell.angle_beta   90.00
_cell.angle_gamma   90.00
#
_symmetry.space_group_name_H-M   'P 1'
#
loop_
_entity.id
_entity.type
_entity.pdbx_description
1 polymer ?
#
loop_
_entity_poly.entity_id
_entity_poly.type
_entity_poly.pdbx_seq_one_letter_code
_entity_poly.pdbx_strand_id
1 'polypeptide(L)' 'MFLIPSLRGGIIEPTLAALARKKNCEKVICRKCYARLHPKAKNCRKKKCGHSSQLRMKKKLK' A
#
# COMPACT_ATOMS: atom_id res chain seq x y z
N MET A 1 12.18 6.77 3.97
CA MET A 1 11.46 6.33 2.75
C MET A 1 12.53 5.78 1.83
N PHE A 2 12.66 4.45 1.69
CA PHE A 2 13.67 3.90 0.78
C PHE A 2 13.19 4.14 -0.65
N LEU A 3 13.70 5.21 -1.25
CA LEU A 3 13.62 5.48 -2.68
C LEU A 3 14.60 4.50 -3.34
N ILE A 4 14.09 3.44 -3.94
CA ILE A 4 14.90 2.51 -4.73
C ILE A 4 15.25 3.26 -6.02
N PRO A 5 16.53 3.47 -6.35
CA PRO A 5 16.93 4.10 -7.60
C PRO A 5 16.31 3.36 -8.77
N SER A 6 15.84 4.11 -9.76
CA SER A 6 15.43 3.56 -11.05
C SER A 6 16.67 2.96 -11.74
N LEU A 7 16.95 1.68 -11.47
CA LEU A 7 17.84 0.90 -12.31
C LEU A 7 17.21 0.87 -13.70
N ARG A 8 17.78 1.66 -14.61
CA ARG A 8 17.51 1.55 -16.04
C ARG A 8 17.89 0.11 -16.43
N GLY A 9 16.88 -0.71 -16.76
CA GLY A 9 17.08 -1.97 -17.48
C GLY A 9 17.53 -3.21 -16.69
N GLY A 10 17.41 -3.25 -15.36
CA GLY A 10 17.74 -4.45 -14.57
C GLY A 10 16.49 -5.27 -14.17
N ILE A 11 16.53 -6.59 -14.38
CA ILE A 11 15.56 -7.53 -13.77
C ILE A 11 15.76 -7.44 -12.25
N ILE A 12 14.74 -6.95 -11.53
CA ILE A 12 14.80 -6.83 -10.07
C ILE A 12 14.76 -8.24 -9.48
N GLU A 13 15.72 -8.54 -8.60
CA GLU A 13 15.77 -9.78 -7.85
C GLU A 13 14.41 -10.03 -7.13
N PRO A 14 13.84 -11.24 -7.24
CA PRO A 14 12.46 -11.51 -6.83
C PRO A 14 12.17 -11.23 -5.35
N THR A 15 13.14 -11.42 -4.45
CA THR A 15 12.95 -11.12 -3.01
C THR A 15 12.89 -9.62 -2.74
N LEU A 16 13.74 -8.82 -3.40
CA LEU A 16 13.69 -7.35 -3.34
C LEU A 16 12.38 -6.81 -3.94
N ALA A 17 11.92 -7.41 -5.04
CA ALA A 17 10.63 -7.08 -5.63
C ALA A 17 9.46 -7.40 -4.67
N ALA A 18 9.51 -8.54 -3.98
CA ALA A 18 8.50 -8.89 -2.97
C ALA A 18 8.50 -7.91 -1.78
N LEU A 19 9.69 -7.51 -1.31
CA LEU A 19 9.83 -6.51 -0.24
C LEU A 19 9.19 -5.17 -0.64
N ALA A 20 9.47 -4.71 -1.87
CA ALA A 20 8.90 -3.49 -2.41
C ALA A 20 7.37 -3.58 -2.55
N ARG A 21 6.85 -4.71 -3.07
CA ARG A 21 5.41 -4.98 -3.18
C ARG A 21 4.71 -4.91 -1.82
N LYS A 22 5.29 -5.52 -0.77
CA LYS A 22 4.74 -5.50 0.59
C LYS A 22 4.64 -4.08 1.17
N LYS A 23 5.60 -3.20 0.86
CA LYS A 23 5.61 -1.82 1.38
C LYS A 23 4.74 -0.87 0.56
N ASN A 24 4.67 -1.05 -0.77
CA ASN A 24 4.07 -0.06 -1.67
C ASN A 24 2.70 -0.48 -2.23
N CYS A 25 2.50 -1.77 -2.49
CA CYS A 25 1.34 -2.30 -3.20
C CYS A 25 0.34 -2.97 -2.25
N GLU A 26 0.81 -3.77 -1.30
CA GLU A 26 -0.03 -4.48 -0.32
C GLU A 26 -0.50 -3.55 0.80
N LYS A 27 -1.47 -2.70 0.45
CA LYS A 27 -2.09 -1.74 1.36
C LYS A 27 -3.60 -1.75 1.16
N VAL A 28 -4.28 -1.37 2.23
CA VAL A 28 -5.72 -1.12 2.22
C VAL A 28 -5.94 0.39 2.24
N ILE A 29 -6.92 0.85 1.49
CA ILE A 29 -7.27 2.26 1.32
C ILE A 29 -8.67 2.48 1.88
N CYS A 30 -8.85 3.53 2.68
CA CYS A 30 -10.19 3.93 3.11
C CYS A 30 -10.94 4.61 1.96
N ARG A 31 -12.22 4.26 1.75
CA ARG A 31 -13.04 4.86 0.67
C ARG A 31 -13.37 6.33 0.92
N LYS A 32 -13.48 6.75 2.19
CA LYS A 32 -13.83 8.14 2.55
C LYS A 32 -12.63 9.08 2.56
N CYS A 33 -11.52 8.66 3.16
CA CYS A 33 -10.36 9.54 3.38
C CYS A 33 -9.14 9.23 2.53
N TYR A 34 -9.18 8.16 1.71
CA TYR A 34 -8.08 7.69 0.86
C TYR A 34 -6.77 7.41 1.61
N ALA A 35 -6.81 7.27 2.94
CA ALA A 35 -5.62 6.97 3.73
C ALA A 35 -5.10 5.56 3.43
N ARG A 36 -3.77 5.42 3.33
CA ARG A 36 -3.06 4.14 3.27
C ARG A 36 -3.01 3.48 4.66
N LEU A 37 -3.46 2.24 4.74
CA LEU A 37 -3.55 1.43 5.96
C LEU A 37 -2.83 0.09 5.77
N HIS A 38 -2.56 -0.58 6.89
CA HIS A 38 -2.04 -1.94 6.91
C HIS A 38 -3.06 -2.93 6.30
N PRO A 39 -2.65 -3.98 5.56
CA PRO A 39 -3.56 -4.94 4.92
C PRO A 39 -4.52 -5.65 5.87
N LYS A 40 -4.15 -5.83 7.15
CA LYS A 40 -5.00 -6.44 8.18
C LYS A 40 -5.91 -5.44 8.93
N ALA A 41 -5.92 -4.16 8.55
CA ALA A 41 -6.73 -3.16 9.25
C ALA A 41 -8.22 -3.34 8.91
N LYS A 42 -9.07 -3.39 9.93
CA LYS A 42 -10.54 -3.45 9.79
C LYS A 42 -11.18 -2.06 9.78
N ASN A 43 -10.59 -1.11 10.50
CA ASN A 43 -11.08 0.27 10.63
C ASN A 43 -10.01 1.28 10.18
N CYS A 44 -10.45 2.44 9.70
CA CYS A 44 -9.53 3.51 9.35
C CYS A 44 -8.91 4.16 10.59
N ARG A 45 -7.60 4.47 10.55
CA ARG A 45 -6.92 5.18 11.65
C ARG A 45 -7.26 6.67 11.76
N LYS A 46 -7.95 7.26 10.78
CA LYS A 46 -8.15 8.71 10.70
C LYS A 46 -9.47 9.12 11.34
N LYS A 47 -9.41 10.07 12.29
CA LYS A 47 -10.58 10.66 12.96
C LYS A 47 -11.52 11.37 11.97
N LYS A 48 -10.98 12.01 10.93
CA LYS A 48 -11.77 12.75 9.91
C LYS A 48 -12.80 11.91 9.15
N CYS A 49 -12.63 10.59 9.08
CA CYS A 49 -13.62 9.68 8.49
C CYS A 49 -14.39 8.87 9.54
N GLY A 50 -14.35 9.27 10.81
CA GLY A 50 -15.04 8.62 11.92
C GLY A 50 -14.61 7.17 12.13
N HIS A 51 -13.34 6.83 11.91
CA HIS A 51 -12.85 5.45 11.99
C HIS A 51 -13.60 4.43 11.14
N SER A 52 -14.16 4.87 10.00
CA SER A 52 -14.98 4.04 9.12
C SER A 52 -14.35 2.69 8.75
N SER A 53 -15.17 1.64 8.76
CA SER A 53 -14.88 0.28 8.30
C SER A 53 -14.96 0.12 6.77
N GLN A 54 -15.33 1.18 6.04
CA GLN A 54 -15.43 1.16 4.57
C GLN A 54 -14.04 1.23 3.92
N LEU A 55 -13.40 0.07 3.84
CA LEU A 55 -12.07 -0.10 3.30
C LEU A 55 -12.09 -0.85 1.95
N ARG A 56 -11.03 -0.68 1.15
CA ARG A 56 -10.82 -1.41 -0.11
C ARG A 56 -9.35 -1.76 -0.27
N MET A 57 -9.04 -2.84 -0.98
CA MET A 57 -7.65 -3.12 -1.34
C MET A 57 -7.13 -2.09 -2.35
N LYS A 58 -5.84 -1.74 -2.25
CA LYS A 58 -5.17 -0.92 -3.27
C LYS A 58 -5.15 -1.72 -4.57
N LYS A 59 -5.43 -1.05 -5.70
CA LYS A 59 -5.42 -1.67 -7.02
C LYS A 59 -4.01 -2.19 -7.31
N LYS A 60 -3.90 -3.45 -7.73
CA LYS A 60 -2.63 -4.05 -8.14
C LYS A 60 -2.20 -3.45 -9.48
N LEU A 61 -0.89 -3.23 -9.64
CA LEU A 61 -0.30 -2.89 -10.93
C LEU A 61 -0.41 -4.14 -11.82
N LYS A 62 -0.88 -3.95 -13.06
CA LYS A 62 -0.86 -5.00 -14.08
C LYS A 62 0.51 -5.00 -14.75
#